data_AF-A0A3S1C0G2-F1
#
_entry.id   AF-A0A3S1C0G2-F1
#
_cell.length_a   1.000
_cell.length_b   1.000
_cell.length_c   1.000
_cell.angle_alpha   90.00
_cell.angle_beta   90.00
_cell.angle_gamma   90.00
#
_symmetry.space_group_name_H-M   'P 1'
#
loop_
_entity.id
_entity.type
_entity.pdbx_description
1 polymer ?
#
loop_
_entity_poly.entity_id
_entity_poly.type
_entity_poly.pdbx_seq_one_letter_code
_entity_poly.pdbx_strand_id
1 'polypeptide(L)' 'MKPTTVAALQEAYDRLQDLASFLYNEAQKALDNRDYIDASLLEARAGKIYEEIESIDVILIEMEER' A
#
# COMPACT_ATOMS: atom_id res chain seq x y z
N MET A 1 6.92 -0.74 -21.78
CA MET A 1 6.41 0.59 -21.39
C MET A 1 7.52 1.63 -21.55
N LYS A 2 7.27 2.95 -21.50
CA LYS A 2 8.40 3.92 -21.49
C LYS A 2 9.12 3.86 -20.13
N PRO A 3 10.45 4.02 -20.06
CA PRO A 3 11.19 4.00 -18.79
C PRO A 3 10.65 5.00 -17.76
N THR A 4 10.21 6.17 -18.22
CA THR A 4 9.59 7.20 -17.36
C THR A 4 8.28 6.74 -16.72
N THR A 5 7.52 5.86 -17.38
CA THR A 5 6.27 5.30 -16.83
C THR A 5 6.58 4.23 -15.79
N VAL A 6 7.58 3.37 -16.04
CA VAL A 6 8.04 2.37 -15.05
C VAL A 6 8.54 3.07 -13.79
N ALA A 7 9.39 4.10 -13.93
CA ALA A 7 9.88 4.88 -12.80
C ALA A 7 8.75 5.52 -11.98
N ALA A 8 7.72 6.05 -12.66
CA ALA A 8 6.56 6.63 -11.97
C ALA A 8 5.72 5.56 -11.23
N LEU A 9 5.57 4.36 -11.81
CA LEU A 9 4.87 3.25 -11.16
C LEU A 9 5.66 2.72 -9.95
N GLN A 10 6.99 2.63 -10.06
CA GLN A 10 7.85 2.26 -8.94
C GLN A 10 7.74 3.27 -7.80
N GLU A 11 7.81 4.56 -8.11
CA GLU A 11 7.64 5.61 -7.09
C GLU A 11 6.24 5.57 -6.45
N ALA A 12 5.20 5.27 -7.24
CA ALA A 12 3.84 5.10 -6.71
C ALA A 12 3.74 3.88 -5.79
N TYR A 13 4.32 2.75 -6.19
CA TYR A 13 4.41 1.53 -5.38
C TYR A 13 5.03 1.82 -4.01
N ASP A 14 6.21 2.45 -3.99
CA ASP A 14 6.95 2.75 -2.76
C ASP A 14 6.11 3.65 -1.83
N ARG A 15 5.52 4.72 -2.38
CA ARG A 15 4.69 5.67 -1.62
C ARG A 15 3.43 5.01 -1.05
N LEU A 16 2.81 4.10 -1.80
CA LEU A 16 1.64 3.36 -1.32
C LEU A 16 2.04 2.37 -0.22
N GLN A 17 3.20 1.72 -0.34
CA GLN A 17 3.73 0.81 0.69
C GLN A 17 4.02 1.54 2.00
N ASP A 18 4.63 2.72 1.95
CA ASP A 18 4.83 3.58 3.11
C ASP A 18 3.50 3.99 3.75
N LEU A 19 2.51 4.37 2.92
CA LEU A 19 1.20 4.79 3.41
C LEU A 19 0.41 3.64 4.04
N ALA A 20 0.40 2.46 3.42
CA ALA A 20 -0.24 1.27 3.99
C ALA A 20 0.40 0.88 5.32
N SER A 21 1.73 0.88 5.38
CA SER A 21 2.49 0.58 6.59
C SER A 21 2.20 1.59 7.71
N PHE A 22 2.12 2.88 7.38
CA PHE A 22 1.69 3.91 8.33
C PHE A 22 0.31 3.62 8.91
N LEU A 23 -0.68 3.32 8.06
CA LEU A 23 -2.05 3.06 8.52
C LEU A 23 -2.17 1.78 9.36
N TYR A 24 -1.44 0.71 9.02
CA TYR A 24 -1.39 -0.49 9.85
C TYR A 24 -0.76 -0.20 11.23
N ASN A 25 0.29 0.62 11.28
CA ASN A 25 0.90 1.02 12.54
C ASN A 25 -0.04 1.86 13.41
N GLU A 26 -0.80 2.79 12.81
CA GLU A 26 -1.81 3.55 13.54
C GLU A 26 -3.00 2.66 13.97
N ALA A 27 -3.40 1.70 13.14
CA ALA A 27 -4.41 0.71 13.51
C ALA A 27 -3.97 -0.08 14.75
N GLN A 28 -2.70 -0.52 14.80
CA GLN A 28 -2.16 -1.22 15.95
C GLN A 28 -2.15 -0.35 17.21
N LYS A 29 -1.78 0.93 17.11
CA LYS A 29 -1.87 1.87 18.25
C LYS A 29 -3.30 2.04 18.75
N ALA A 30 -4.27 2.14 17.84
CA ALA A 30 -5.69 2.21 18.19
C ALA A 30 -6.16 0.93 18.89
N LEU A 31 -5.72 -0.25 18.43
CA LEU A 31 -5.98 -1.53 19.10
C LEU A 31 -5.41 -1.55 20.53
N ASP A 32 -4.16 -1.10 20.70
CA ASP A 32 -3.47 -1.05 21.99
C ASP A 32 -4.22 -0.13 22.98
N ASN A 33 -4.84 0.94 22.48
CA ASN A 33 -5.67 1.88 23.24
C ASN A 33 -7.14 1.42 23.42
N ARG A 34 -7.53 0.27 22.84
CA ARG A 34 -8.90 -0.27 22.82
C ARG A 34 -9.90 0.57 22.02
N ASP A 35 -9.41 1.39 21.10
CA ASP A 35 -10.21 2.19 20.16
C ASP A 35 -10.57 1.35 18.93
N TYR A 36 -11.39 0.31 19.13
CA TYR A 36 -11.63 -0.72 18.12
C TYR A 36 -12.26 -0.21 16.82
N ILE A 37 -13.11 0.81 16.89
CA ILE A 37 -13.73 1.41 15.70
C ILE A 37 -12.66 2.04 14.80
N ASP A 38 -11.74 2.79 15.41
CA ASP A 38 -10.67 3.48 14.69
C ASP A 38 -9.67 2.46 14.14
N ALA A 39 -9.31 1.44 14.93
CA ALA A 39 -8.49 0.34 14.48
C ALA A 39 -9.05 -0.34 13.22
N SER A 40 -10.33 -0.76 13.25
CA SER A 40 -10.96 -1.41 12.10
C SER A 40 -11.05 -0.49 10.88
N LEU A 41 -11.29 0.82 11.08
CA LEU A 41 -11.31 1.79 9.98
C LEU A 41 -9.93 1.94 9.33
N LEU A 42 -8.88 2.09 10.13
CA LEU A 42 -7.51 2.24 9.66
C LEU A 42 -7.02 0.98 8.95
N GLU A 43 -7.26 -0.19 9.51
CA GLU A 43 -6.92 -1.49 8.92
C GLU A 43 -7.62 -1.70 7.57
N ALA A 44 -8.92 -1.41 7.48
CA ALA A 44 -9.67 -1.53 6.23
C ALA A 44 -9.14 -0.59 5.13
N ARG A 45 -8.62 0.60 5.48
CA ARG A 45 -8.01 1.52 4.51
C ARG A 45 -6.63 1.08 4.10
N ALA A 46 -5.81 0.59 5.04
CA ALA A 46 -4.52 0.00 4.74
C ALA A 46 -4.64 -1.19 3.78
N GLY A 47 -5.64 -2.06 4.00
CA GLY A 47 -5.94 -3.19 3.11
C GLY A 47 -6.28 -2.76 1.69
N LYS A 48 -7.06 -1.69 1.51
CA LYS A 48 -7.36 -1.16 0.16
C LYS A 48 -6.13 -0.60 -0.56
N ILE A 49 -5.22 0.03 0.17
CA ILE A 49 -3.97 0.49 -0.43
C ILE A 49 -3.11 -0.72 -0.80
N TYR A 50 -3.10 -1.77 0.02
CA TYR A 50 -2.36 -3.00 -0.27
C TYR A 50 -2.86 -3.71 -1.54
N GLU A 51 -4.17 -3.76 -1.77
CA GLU A 51 -4.75 -4.25 -3.04
C GLU A 51 -4.22 -3.48 -4.26
N GLU A 52 -4.07 -2.14 -4.15
CA GLU A 52 -3.50 -1.32 -5.24
C GLU A 52 -1.98 -1.54 -5.40
N ILE A 53 -1.25 -1.79 -4.31
CA ILE A 53 0.17 -2.17 -4.36
C ILE A 53 0.34 -3.47 -5.15
N GLU A 54 -0.44 -4.50 -4.84
CA GLU A 54 -0.39 -5.79 -5.55
C GLU A 54 -0.70 -5.63 -7.05
N SER A 55 -1.67 -4.79 -7.38
CA SER A 55 -2.00 -4.46 -8.78
C SER A 55 -0.80 -3.84 -9.52
N ILE A 56 -0.10 -2.88 -8.90
CA ILE A 56 1.09 -2.25 -9.48
C ILE A 56 2.26 -3.24 -9.55
N ASP A 57 2.45 -4.09 -8.54
CA ASP A 57 3.51 -5.11 -8.49
C ASP A 57 3.40 -6.07 -9.69
N VAL A 58 2.19 -6.58 -9.96
CA VAL A 58 1.92 -7.43 -11.12
C VAL A 58 2.31 -6.73 -12.43
N ILE A 59 1.95 -5.46 -12.60
CA ILE A 59 2.31 -4.68 -13.79
C ILE A 59 3.84 -4.52 -13.93
N LEU A 60 4.54 -4.30 -12.82
CA LEU A 60 6.00 -4.16 -12.80
C LEU A 60 6.69 -5.48 -13.16
N ILE A 61 6.25 -6.61 -12.56
CA ILE A 61 6.77 -7.95 -12.85
C ILE A 61 6.57 -8.31 -14.33
N GLU A 62 5.37 -8.09 -14.87
CA GLU A 62 5.08 -8.33 -16.30
C GLU A 62 5.98 -7.52 -17.26
N MET A 63 6.60 -6.43 -16.78
CA MET A 63 7.56 -5.64 -17.54
C MET A 63 9.00 -6.13 -17.42
N GLU A 64 9.40 -6.69 -16.28
CA GLU A 64 10.73 -7.29 -16.13
C GLU A 64 10.88 -8.57 -16.96
N GLU A 65 9.79 -9.31 -17.16
CA GLU A 65 9.76 -10.54 -17.96
C GLU A 65 9.70 -10.29 -19.49
N ARG A 66 9.67 -9.03 -19.96
CA ARG A 66 9.57 -8.65 -21.38
C ARG A 66 10.81 -7.95 -21.92
#